data_AF-A0A1M6EG04-F1
#
_entry.id   AF-A0A1M6EG04-F1
#
_cell.length_a   1.000
_cell.length_b   1.000
_cell.length_c   1.000
_cell.angle_alpha   90.00
_cell.angle_beta   90.00
_cell.angle_gamma   90.00
#
_symmetry.space_group_name_H-M   'P 1'
#
loop_
_entity.id
_entity.type
_entity.pdbx_description
1 polymer ?
#
loop_
_entity_poly.entity_id
_entity_poly.type
_entity_poly.pdbx_seq_one_letter_code
_entity_poly.pdbx_strand_id
1 'polypeptide(L)'
;MRKKGDDNYLEGLLSGNDYVIKQIYEKIFPSVLSFVRKNKGTYEDAEEIFQDALFQLTVRVKVRRFEIKSTFEGYLFTVCKNLWRKELNNRKKVVRNEGVIELVQEEEKHSSFILEQERWELFEEKIKQLSENCMKLLREYFNKVPYDVIVEKFNYSSENVAFQRVFKCKKRLKDLIKKDSRYRQLQ
;
A
#
# COMPACT_ATOMS: atom_id res chain seq x y z
N MET A 1 -7.06 -22.01 5.23
CA MET A 1 -6.06 -22.86 5.92
C MET A 1 -4.71 -22.15 5.81
N ARG A 2 -4.08 -21.79 6.94
CA ARG A 2 -2.74 -21.17 6.99
C ARG A 2 -1.73 -22.08 6.30
N LYS A 3 -1.01 -21.61 5.28
CA LYS A 3 0.25 -22.24 4.87
C LYS A 3 1.31 -21.76 5.86
N LYS A 4 1.77 -22.66 6.72
CA LYS A 4 2.78 -22.46 7.78
C LYS A 4 4.10 -21.82 7.28
N GLY A 5 4.31 -21.69 5.97
CA GLY A 5 5.47 -21.05 5.35
C GLY A 5 5.35 -19.54 5.13
N ASP A 6 4.15 -18.97 4.99
CA ASP A 6 3.98 -17.55 4.66
C ASP A 6 4.34 -16.62 5.85
N ASP A 7 3.95 -17.02 7.07
CA ASP A 7 4.34 -16.32 8.31
C ASP A 7 5.86 -16.37 8.54
N ASN A 8 6.53 -17.44 8.07
CA ASN A 8 7.98 -17.61 8.21
C ASN A 8 8.77 -16.67 7.28
N TYR A 9 8.28 -16.40 6.07
CA TYR A 9 8.93 -15.47 5.14
C TYR A 9 8.89 -14.02 5.65
N LEU A 10 7.77 -13.59 6.24
CA LEU A 10 7.63 -12.25 6.81
C LEU A 10 8.53 -12.05 8.04
N GLU A 11 8.51 -12.98 8.99
CA GLU A 11 9.36 -12.90 10.20
C GLU A 11 10.86 -13.03 9.83
N GLY A 12 11.20 -13.88 8.86
CA GLY A 12 12.57 -13.98 8.35
C GLY A 12 13.05 -12.71 7.65
N LEU A 13 12.17 -12.04 6.89
CA LEU A 13 12.49 -10.75 6.27
C LEU A 13 12.67 -9.64 7.32
N LEU A 14 11.83 -9.61 8.37
CA LEU A 14 11.93 -8.62 9.46
C LEU A 14 13.21 -8.75 10.29
N SER A 15 13.62 -10.00 10.53
CA SER A 15 14.80 -10.32 11.33
C SER A 15 16.12 -10.24 10.55
N GLY A 16 16.06 -9.96 9.24
CA GLY A 16 17.24 -9.93 8.38
C GLY A 16 17.88 -11.31 8.23
N ASN A 17 17.08 -12.38 8.24
CA ASN A 17 17.61 -13.75 8.14
C ASN A 17 18.04 -14.04 6.69
N ASP A 18 19.36 -14.06 6.46
CA ASP A 18 19.97 -14.28 5.14
C ASP A 18 19.49 -15.56 4.45
N TYR A 19 19.27 -16.64 5.19
CA TYR A 19 18.77 -17.90 4.62
C TYR A 19 17.35 -17.72 4.07
N VAL A 20 16.47 -17.05 4.81
CA VAL A 20 15.09 -16.80 4.37
C VAL A 20 15.06 -15.82 3.21
N ILE A 21 15.88 -14.76 3.25
CA ILE A 21 16.00 -13.80 2.15
C ILE A 21 16.46 -14.52 0.88
N LYS A 22 17.49 -15.37 0.96
CA LYS A 22 17.96 -16.17 -0.17
C LYS A 22 16.85 -17.06 -0.75
N GLN A 23 16.06 -17.72 0.10
CA GLN A 23 14.92 -18.53 -0.34
C GLN A 23 13.85 -17.69 -1.06
N ILE A 24 13.59 -16.47 -0.60
CA ILE A 24 12.66 -15.53 -1.25
C ILE A 24 13.16 -15.17 -2.65
N TYR A 25 14.46 -14.87 -2.79
CA TYR A 25 15.11 -14.61 -4.07
C TYR A 25 14.98 -15.80 -5.02
N GLU A 26 15.46 -16.98 -4.62
CA GLU A 26 15.47 -18.18 -5.46
C GLU A 26 14.08 -18.55 -5.98
N LYS A 27 13.04 -18.34 -5.16
CA LYS A 27 11.68 -18.75 -5.47
C LYS A 27 10.90 -17.76 -6.32
N ILE A 28 11.12 -16.45 -6.12
CA ILE A 28 10.22 -15.40 -6.65
C ILE A 28 10.92 -14.55 -7.70
N PHE A 29 12.21 -14.24 -7.53
CA PHE A 29 12.96 -13.36 -8.43
C PHE A 29 12.92 -13.81 -9.91
N PRO A 30 13.06 -15.11 -10.26
CA PRO A 30 12.99 -15.54 -11.66
C PRO A 30 11.68 -15.17 -12.36
N SER A 31 10.57 -15.20 -11.64
CA SER A 31 9.25 -14.82 -12.16
C SER A 31 9.16 -13.30 -12.38
N VAL A 32 9.72 -12.52 -11.44
CA VAL A 32 9.79 -11.05 -11.54
C VAL A 32 10.66 -10.64 -12.71
N LEU A 33 11.86 -11.21 -12.84
CA LEU A 33 12.76 -10.98 -13.97
C LEU A 33 12.10 -11.28 -15.32
N SER A 34 11.41 -12.43 -15.43
CA SER A 34 10.67 -12.77 -16.65
C SER A 34 9.60 -11.74 -16.98
N PHE A 35 8.86 -11.28 -15.97
CA PHE A 35 7.83 -10.25 -16.13
C PHE A 35 8.42 -8.91 -16.56
N VAL A 36 9.46 -8.42 -15.89
CA VAL A 36 10.11 -7.13 -16.18
C VAL A 36 10.69 -7.12 -17.59
N ARG A 37 11.43 -8.17 -17.98
CA ARG A 37 11.97 -8.32 -19.34
C ARG A 37 10.90 -8.32 -20.42
N LYS A 38 9.79 -9.05 -20.20
CA LYS A 38 8.63 -9.04 -21.12
C LYS A 38 7.96 -7.67 -21.24
N ASN A 39 8.22 -6.76 -20.30
CA ASN A 39 7.61 -5.45 -20.21
C ASN A 39 8.67 -4.33 -20.33
N LYS A 40 9.67 -4.50 -21.21
CA LYS A 40 10.67 -3.48 -21.58
C LYS A 40 11.66 -3.09 -20.47
N GLY A 41 11.95 -4.00 -19.54
CA GLY A 41 12.96 -3.79 -18.51
C GLY A 41 14.19 -4.69 -18.69
N THR A 42 15.26 -4.35 -17.98
CA THR A 42 16.52 -5.11 -17.95
C THR A 42 16.56 -6.08 -16.78
N TYR A 43 17.72 -6.72 -16.57
CA TYR A 43 17.95 -7.54 -15.40
C TYR A 43 18.11 -6.66 -14.15
N GLU A 44 18.85 -5.57 -14.28
CA GLU A 44 19.12 -4.56 -13.25
C GLU A 44 17.81 -3.92 -12.79
N ASP A 45 16.92 -3.55 -13.74
CA ASP A 45 15.57 -3.08 -13.43
C ASP A 45 14.78 -4.09 -12.59
N ALA A 46 14.95 -5.38 -12.86
CA ALA A 46 14.24 -6.41 -12.11
C ALA A 46 14.81 -6.56 -10.69
N GLU A 47 16.13 -6.46 -10.52
CA GLU A 47 16.78 -6.48 -9.20
C GLU A 47 16.35 -5.28 -8.36
N GLU A 48 16.39 -4.08 -8.93
CA GLU A 48 15.96 -2.85 -8.26
C GLU A 48 14.50 -2.96 -7.79
N ILE A 49 13.59 -3.33 -8.69
CA ILE A 49 12.16 -3.52 -8.36
C ILE A 49 11.96 -4.56 -7.28
N PHE A 50 12.76 -5.62 -7.28
CA PHE A 50 12.65 -6.69 -6.29
C PHE A 50 13.14 -6.23 -4.92
N GLN A 51 14.27 -5.53 -4.85
CA GLN A 51 14.79 -4.92 -3.62
C GLN A 51 13.80 -3.92 -3.05
N ASP A 52 13.24 -3.05 -3.88
CA ASP A 52 12.19 -2.10 -3.49
C ASP A 52 10.98 -2.81 -2.91
N ALA A 53 10.50 -3.86 -3.56
CA ALA A 53 9.36 -4.63 -3.07
C ALA A 53 9.62 -5.24 -1.69
N LEU A 54 10.82 -5.77 -1.45
CA LEU A 54 11.23 -6.30 -0.15
C LEU A 54 11.34 -5.21 0.92
N PHE A 55 11.92 -4.06 0.58
CA PHE A 55 12.02 -2.91 1.48
C PHE A 55 10.63 -2.40 1.87
N GLN A 56 9.75 -2.16 0.88
CA GLN A 56 8.36 -1.74 1.11
C GLN A 56 7.60 -2.72 2.00
N LEU A 57 7.78 -4.02 1.76
CA LEU A 57 7.17 -5.06 2.58
C LEU A 57 7.68 -5.02 4.02
N THR A 58 8.99 -4.90 4.21
CA THR A 58 9.62 -4.84 5.54
C THR A 58 9.11 -3.64 6.35
N VAL A 59 9.11 -2.45 5.74
CA VAL A 59 8.61 -1.22 6.37
C VAL A 59 7.15 -1.38 6.74
N ARG A 60 6.31 -1.84 5.81
CA ARG A 60 4.88 -1.98 6.03
C ARG A 60 4.54 -2.94 7.18
N VAL A 61 5.27 -4.05 7.31
CA VAL A 61 5.06 -5.02 8.39
C VAL A 61 5.50 -4.45 9.75
N LYS A 62 6.61 -3.71 9.81
CA LYS A 62 7.08 -3.03 11.03
C LYS A 62 6.06 -2.01 11.56
N VAL A 63 5.42 -1.27 10.65
CA VAL A 63 4.41 -0.26 10.98
C VAL A 63 3.10 -0.90 11.44
N ARG A 64 2.64 -1.93 10.72
CA ARG A 64 1.38 -2.61 11.04
C ARG A 64 1.47 -4.05 10.57
N ARG A 65 1.44 -4.98 11.52
CA ARG A 65 1.20 -6.39 11.19
C ARG A 65 -0.12 -6.50 10.41
N PHE A 66 -0.03 -7.02 9.20
CA PHE A 66 -1.16 -7.26 8.33
C PHE A 66 -1.14 -8.74 7.91
N GLU A 67 -2.32 -9.26 7.60
CA GLU A 67 -2.45 -10.64 7.14
C GLU A 67 -2.42 -10.67 5.61
N ILE A 68 -1.53 -11.50 5.05
CA ILE A 68 -1.55 -11.80 3.62
C ILE A 68 -2.64 -12.84 3.39
N LYS A 69 -3.71 -12.46 2.68
CA LYS A 69 -4.85 -13.35 2.37
C LYS A 69 -4.55 -14.33 1.22
N SER A 70 -3.48 -14.07 0.46
CA SER A 70 -2.93 -14.94 -0.60
C SER A 70 -1.66 -15.65 -0.10
N THR A 71 -0.95 -16.37 -0.96
CA THR A 71 0.41 -16.80 -0.62
C THR A 71 1.37 -15.62 -0.60
N PHE A 72 2.47 -15.73 0.14
CA PHE A 72 3.52 -14.72 0.20
C PHE A 72 4.09 -14.44 -1.19
N GLU A 73 4.33 -15.49 -2.00
CA GLU A 73 4.91 -15.34 -3.33
C GLU A 73 3.98 -14.55 -4.26
N GLY A 74 2.68 -14.87 -4.25
CA GLY A 74 1.70 -14.17 -5.07
C GLY A 74 1.56 -12.70 -4.67
N TYR A 75 1.64 -12.42 -3.37
CA TYR A 75 1.62 -11.06 -2.85
C TYR A 75 2.86 -10.28 -3.30
N LEU A 76 4.07 -10.80 -3.03
CA LEU A 76 5.32 -10.13 -3.37
C LEU A 76 5.46 -9.92 -4.88
N PHE A 77 5.09 -10.93 -5.69
CA PHE A 77 5.05 -10.80 -7.14
C PHE A 77 4.10 -9.68 -7.60
N THR A 78 2.94 -9.55 -6.95
CA THR A 78 1.98 -8.48 -7.25
C THR A 78 2.54 -7.10 -6.91
N VAL A 79 3.25 -6.97 -5.79
CA VAL A 79 3.96 -5.73 -5.41
C VAL A 79 4.97 -5.36 -6.50
N CYS A 80 5.83 -6.29 -6.91
CA CYS A 80 6.82 -6.08 -7.98
C CYS A 80 6.17 -5.63 -9.29
N LYS A 81 5.06 -6.25 -9.69
CA LYS A 81 4.32 -5.86 -10.91
C LYS A 81 3.79 -4.43 -10.84
N ASN A 82 3.33 -4.01 -9.67
CA ASN A 82 2.79 -2.66 -9.50
C ASN A 82 3.91 -1.61 -9.52
N LEU A 83 5.04 -1.90 -8.89
CA LEU A 83 6.24 -1.05 -8.95
C LEU A 83 6.73 -0.91 -10.39
N TRP A 84 6.85 -2.01 -11.13
CA TRP A 84 7.28 -1.95 -12.53
C TRP A 84 6.31 -1.17 -13.42
N ARG A 85 4.99 -1.28 -13.20
CA ARG A 85 4.01 -0.46 -13.94
C ARG A 85 4.13 1.03 -13.61
N LYS A 86 4.37 1.37 -12.34
CA LYS A 86 4.66 2.75 -11.91
C LYS A 86 5.92 3.25 -12.62
N GLU A 87 6.94 2.41 -12.68
CA GLU A 87 8.20 2.71 -13.36
C GLU A 87 8.03 2.98 -14.85
N LEU A 88 7.32 2.11 -15.58
CA LEU A 88 7.02 2.32 -16.99
C LEU A 88 6.24 3.61 -17.25
N ASN A 89 5.35 4.00 -16.35
CA ASN A 89 4.62 5.26 -16.45
C ASN A 89 5.55 6.46 -16.20
N ASN A 90 6.51 6.33 -15.31
CA ASN A 90 7.52 7.36 -15.06
C ASN A 90 8.43 7.51 -16.27
N ARG A 91 9.01 6.43 -16.79
CA ARG A 91 9.86 6.45 -18.00
C ARG A 91 9.16 7.11 -19.19
N LYS A 92 7.86 6.84 -19.38
CA LYS A 92 7.05 7.54 -20.41
C LYS A 92 6.93 9.05 -20.21
N LYS A 93 6.90 9.53 -18.97
CA LYS A 93 6.90 10.96 -18.65
C LYS A 93 8.28 11.58 -18.88
N VAL A 94 9.35 10.86 -18.57
CA VAL A 94 10.74 11.30 -18.76
C VAL A 94 11.09 11.45 -20.24
N VAL A 95 10.74 10.47 -21.07
CA VAL A 95 10.91 10.55 -22.52
C VAL A 95 10.14 11.73 -23.13
N ARG A 96 9.09 12.22 -22.46
CA ARG A 96 8.35 13.42 -22.89
C ARG A 96 9.02 14.74 -22.45
N ASN A 97 9.90 14.70 -21.46
CA ASN A 97 10.52 15.86 -20.80
C ASN A 97 12.05 15.81 -20.96
N GLU A 98 12.57 15.54 -22.17
CA GLU A 98 14.00 15.38 -22.45
C GLU A 98 14.83 16.59 -21.95
N GLY A 99 15.52 16.40 -20.82
CA GLY A 99 16.49 17.37 -20.33
C GLY A 99 16.63 17.33 -18.81
N VAL A 100 17.64 16.60 -18.34
CA VAL A 100 18.02 16.42 -16.93
C VAL A 100 17.12 15.42 -16.19
N ILE A 101 17.74 14.66 -15.27
CA ILE A 101 17.13 13.85 -14.20
C ILE A 101 17.18 12.34 -14.44
N GLU A 102 18.27 11.70 -14.00
CA GLU A 102 18.27 10.26 -13.68
C GLU A 102 18.45 10.08 -12.16
N LEU A 103 19.34 10.85 -11.53
CA LEU A 103 19.59 10.80 -10.08
C LEU A 103 18.48 11.39 -9.19
N VAL A 104 17.72 12.42 -9.65
CA VAL A 104 16.62 13.01 -8.83
C VAL A 104 15.38 12.11 -8.83
N GLN A 105 15.23 11.21 -9.81
CA GLN A 105 14.03 10.39 -9.97
C GLN A 105 13.95 9.19 -9.02
N GLU A 106 15.08 8.57 -8.66
CA GLU A 106 15.12 7.49 -7.67
C GLU A 106 14.79 8.02 -6.27
N GLU A 107 15.40 9.15 -5.88
CA GLU A 107 15.08 9.85 -4.62
C GLU A 107 13.61 10.30 -4.57
N GLU A 108 13.05 10.80 -5.68
CA GLU A 108 11.63 11.16 -5.78
C GLU A 108 10.68 9.95 -5.70
N LYS A 109 11.04 8.79 -6.25
CA LYS A 109 10.20 7.57 -6.17
C LYS A 109 10.17 7.02 -4.75
N HIS A 110 11.31 6.89 -4.09
CA HIS A 110 11.40 6.44 -2.70
C HIS A 110 10.72 7.43 -1.74
N SER A 111 10.98 8.72 -1.89
CA SER A 111 10.32 9.76 -1.10
C SER A 111 8.80 9.78 -1.34
N SER A 112 8.33 9.57 -2.57
CA SER A 112 6.88 9.46 -2.85
C SER A 112 6.22 8.28 -2.15
N PHE A 113 6.92 7.14 -2.06
CA PHE A 113 6.39 5.95 -1.37
C PHE A 113 6.37 6.15 0.14
N ILE A 114 7.45 6.69 0.71
CA ILE A 114 7.52 7.04 2.14
C ILE A 114 6.41 8.05 2.47
N LEU A 115 6.21 9.05 1.62
CA LEU A 115 5.16 10.05 1.77
C LEU A 115 3.76 9.42 1.72
N GLU A 116 3.49 8.50 0.79
CA GLU A 116 2.22 7.75 0.73
C GLU A 116 2.01 6.89 1.98
N GLN A 117 3.08 6.27 2.48
CA GLN A 117 3.07 5.45 3.69
C GLN A 117 2.76 6.30 4.94
N GLU A 118 3.43 7.44 5.12
CA GLU A 118 3.17 8.37 6.22
C GLU A 118 1.75 8.96 6.17
N ARG A 119 1.24 9.25 4.97
CA ARG A 119 -0.16 9.66 4.75
C ARG A 119 -1.14 8.56 5.18
N TRP A 120 -0.83 7.31 4.85
CA TRP A 120 -1.66 6.17 5.23
C TRP A 120 -1.65 5.91 6.74
N GLU A 121 -0.50 6.03 7.38
CA GLU A 121 -0.35 5.93 8.83
C GLU A 121 -1.14 7.01 9.56
N LEU A 122 -1.01 8.26 9.11
CA LEU A 122 -1.80 9.36 9.65
C LEU A 122 -3.30 9.09 9.49
N PHE A 123 -3.74 8.60 8.33
CA PHE A 123 -5.14 8.24 8.10
C PHE A 123 -5.63 7.14 9.07
N GLU A 124 -4.86 6.06 9.22
CA GLU A 124 -5.17 4.94 10.12
C GLU A 124 -5.20 5.35 11.59
N GLU A 125 -4.32 6.25 12.00
CA GLU A 125 -4.33 6.81 13.35
C GLU A 125 -5.60 7.66 13.56
N LYS A 126 -5.92 8.56 12.62
CA LYS A 126 -7.06 9.48 12.77
C LYS A 126 -8.41 8.79 12.66
N ILE A 127 -8.54 7.74 11.84
CA ILE A 127 -9.80 7.00 11.74
C ILE A 127 -10.13 6.25 13.04
N LYS A 128 -9.10 5.80 13.79
CA LYS A 128 -9.27 5.17 15.12
C LYS A 128 -9.69 6.15 16.22
N GLN A 129 -9.49 7.46 16.01
CA GLN A 129 -9.96 8.51 16.94
C GLN A 129 -11.42 8.90 16.72
N LEU A 130 -12.08 8.38 15.69
CA LEU A 130 -13.52 8.53 15.52
C LEU A 130 -14.27 7.65 16.53
N SER A 131 -15.55 7.95 16.75
CA SER A 131 -16.41 7.00 17.47
C SER A 131 -16.48 5.67 16.72
N GLU A 132 -16.66 4.57 17.46
CA GLU A 132 -16.70 3.23 16.90
C GLU A 132 -17.74 3.10 15.77
N ASN A 133 -18.92 3.71 15.96
CA ASN A 133 -19.96 3.77 14.93
C ASN A 133 -19.51 4.51 13.67
N CYS A 134 -18.85 5.68 13.80
CA CYS A 134 -18.32 6.39 12.63
C CYS A 134 -17.21 5.58 11.93
N MET A 135 -16.31 4.96 12.68
CA MET A 135 -15.25 4.12 12.11
C MET A 135 -15.84 2.95 11.32
N LYS A 136 -16.79 2.20 11.90
CA LYS A 136 -17.47 1.09 11.23
C LYS A 136 -18.23 1.56 9.98
N LEU A 137 -18.99 2.65 10.09
CA LEU A 137 -19.74 3.22 8.96
C LEU A 137 -18.83 3.59 7.79
N LEU A 138 -17.70 4.26 8.08
CA LEU A 138 -16.74 4.63 7.03
C LEU A 138 -16.07 3.41 6.39
N ARG A 139 -15.82 2.33 7.14
CA ARG A 139 -15.29 1.08 6.58
C ARG A 139 -16.24 0.47 5.54
N GLU A 140 -17.53 0.36 5.85
CA GLU A 140 -18.53 -0.14 4.88
C GLU A 140 -18.61 0.76 3.65
N TYR A 141 -18.62 2.09 3.85
CA TYR A 141 -18.62 3.05 2.76
C TYR A 141 -17.39 2.91 1.85
N PHE A 142 -16.18 2.77 2.40
CA PHE A 142 -14.96 2.58 1.60
C PHE A 142 -14.91 1.22 0.89
N ASN A 143 -15.55 0.20 1.46
CA ASN A 143 -15.75 -1.10 0.82
C ASN A 143 -16.84 -1.08 -0.28
N LYS A 144 -17.41 0.10 -0.57
CA LYS A 144 -18.48 0.30 -1.56
C LYS A 144 -19.74 -0.52 -1.26
N VAL A 145 -20.03 -0.75 0.03
CA VAL A 145 -21.28 -1.39 0.44
C VAL A 145 -22.45 -0.47 0.06
N PRO A 146 -23.50 -1.00 -0.60
CA PRO A 146 -24.71 -0.24 -0.93
C PRO A 146 -25.40 0.41 0.29
N TYR A 147 -26.06 1.55 0.08
CA TYR A 147 -26.63 2.34 1.18
C TYR A 147 -27.84 1.69 1.85
N ASP A 148 -28.67 0.98 1.11
CA ASP A 148 -29.74 0.11 1.61
C ASP A 148 -29.19 -0.91 2.63
N VAL A 149 -28.09 -1.58 2.31
CA VAL A 149 -27.44 -2.54 3.23
C VAL A 149 -26.86 -1.82 4.46
N ILE A 150 -26.30 -0.61 4.29
CA ILE A 150 -25.81 0.20 5.41
C ILE A 150 -26.96 0.64 6.32
N VAL A 151 -28.13 0.95 5.76
CA VAL A 151 -29.32 1.34 6.53
C VAL A 151 -29.75 0.20 7.45
N GLU A 152 -29.84 -1.02 6.93
CA GLU A 152 -30.15 -2.21 7.72
C GLU A 152 -29.08 -2.48 8.79
N LYS A 153 -27.80 -2.47 8.40
CA LYS A 153 -26.69 -2.82 9.30
C LYS A 153 -26.52 -1.87 10.49
N PHE A 154 -26.88 -0.60 10.32
CA PHE A 154 -26.73 0.44 11.35
C PHE A 154 -28.07 0.91 11.93
N ASN A 155 -29.19 0.26 11.58
CA ASN A 155 -30.55 0.64 11.98
C ASN A 155 -30.85 2.13 11.71
N TYR A 156 -30.53 2.61 10.52
CA TYR A 156 -30.91 3.96 10.09
C TYR A 156 -32.33 3.98 9.53
N SER A 157 -32.96 5.15 9.53
CA SER A 157 -34.35 5.29 9.07
C SER A 157 -34.49 5.45 7.56
N SER A 158 -33.43 5.83 6.85
CA SER A 158 -33.41 5.92 5.39
C SER A 158 -31.97 6.03 4.85
N GLU A 159 -31.81 5.80 3.55
CA GLU A 159 -30.52 6.00 2.86
C GLU A 159 -30.02 7.45 2.98
N ASN A 160 -30.93 8.42 2.96
CA ASN A 160 -30.57 9.83 3.17
C ASN A 160 -29.92 10.06 4.53
N VAL A 161 -30.42 9.41 5.59
CA VAL A 161 -29.80 9.48 6.91
C VAL A 161 -28.42 8.81 6.90
N ALA A 162 -28.28 7.65 6.26
CA ALA A 162 -27.00 6.97 6.10
C ALA A 162 -25.97 7.85 5.36
N PHE A 163 -26.36 8.48 4.24
CA PHE A 163 -25.53 9.41 3.48
C PHE A 163 -25.08 10.61 4.32
N GLN A 164 -25.99 11.24 5.05
CA GLN A 164 -25.65 12.37 5.93
C GLN A 164 -24.70 11.95 7.06
N ARG A 165 -24.88 10.75 7.63
CA ARG A 165 -23.99 10.19 8.65
C ARG A 165 -22.59 9.93 8.07
N VAL A 166 -22.49 9.31 6.89
CA VAL A 166 -21.21 9.12 6.17
C VAL A 166 -20.54 10.47 5.95
N PHE A 167 -21.26 11.45 5.42
CA PHE A 167 -20.72 12.80 5.18
C PHE A 167 -20.16 13.44 6.46
N LYS A 168 -20.91 13.39 7.56
CA LYS A 168 -20.48 13.91 8.87
C LYS A 168 -19.22 13.20 9.38
N CYS A 169 -19.19 11.86 9.33
CA CYS A 169 -18.01 11.09 9.74
C CYS A 169 -16.79 11.38 8.86
N LYS A 170 -16.96 11.49 7.52
CA LYS A 170 -15.88 11.87 6.58
C LYS A 170 -15.34 13.27 6.88
N LYS A 171 -16.23 14.24 7.13
CA LYS A 171 -15.84 15.60 7.51
C LYS A 171 -15.02 15.60 8.79
N ARG A 172 -15.49 14.90 9.82
CA ARG A 172 -14.77 14.77 11.10
C ARG A 172 -13.38 14.15 10.92
N LEU A 173 -13.27 13.11 10.11
CA LEU A 173 -11.98 12.48 9.78
C LEU A 173 -11.03 13.46 9.09
N LYS A 174 -11.52 14.20 8.10
CA LYS A 174 -10.75 15.24 7.40
C LYS A 174 -10.27 16.32 8.38
N ASP A 175 -11.11 16.73 9.32
CA ASP A 175 -10.74 17.73 10.33
C ASP A 175 -9.67 17.20 11.31
N LEU A 176 -9.74 15.92 11.69
CA LEU A 176 -8.70 15.28 12.52
C LEU A 176 -7.36 15.23 11.79
N ILE A 177 -7.38 14.86 10.51
CA ILE A 177 -6.18 14.80 9.67
C ILE A 177 -5.58 16.20 9.55
N LYS A 178 -6.38 17.22 9.19
CA LYS A 178 -5.91 18.60 9.02
C LYS A 178 -5.36 19.27 10.29
N LYS A 179 -5.83 18.83 11.46
CA LYS A 179 -5.35 19.34 12.75
C LYS A 179 -4.00 18.74 13.17
N ASP A 180 -3.61 17.61 12.59
CA ASP A 180 -2.32 17.00 12.89
C ASP A 180 -1.18 17.83 12.32
N SER A 181 -0.10 18.01 13.08
CA SER A 181 1.07 18.78 12.65
C SER A 181 1.73 18.20 11.40
N ARG A 182 1.69 16.87 11.23
CA ARG A 182 2.23 16.18 10.05
C ARG A 182 1.48 16.53 8.77
N TYR A 183 0.22 16.98 8.85
CA TYR A 183 -0.60 17.24 7.65
C TYR A 183 0.06 18.22 6.67
N ARG A 184 0.74 19.25 7.17
CA ARG A 184 1.41 20.25 6.31
C ARG A 184 2.63 19.68 5.58
N GLN A 185 3.28 18.69 6.19
CA GLN A 185 4.46 18.02 5.64
C GLN A 185 4.06 16.91 4.65
N LEU A 186 2.82 16.42 4.75
CA LEU A 186 2.27 15.32 3.95
C LEU A 186 1.35 15.78 2.80
N GLN A 187 1.39 17.07 2.43
CA GLN A 187 0.56 17.68 1.37
C GLN A 187 1.11 17.42 -0.04
#